data_AF-A0A2A5VCE1-F1
#
_entry.id   AF-A0A2A5VCE1-F1
#
_cell.length_a   1.000
_cell.length_b   1.000
_cell.length_c   1.000
_cell.angle_alpha   90.00
_cell.angle_beta   90.00
_cell.angle_gamma   90.00
#
_symmetry.space_group_name_H-M   'P 1'
#
loop_
_entity.id
_entity.type
_entity.pdbx_description
1 polymer ?
#
loop_
_entity_poly.entity_id
_entity_poly.type
_entity_poly.pdbx_seq_one_letter_code
_entity_poly.pdbx_strand_id
1 'polypeptide(L)'
;MNDEKIIIDSLNRKFRVPYPTKLSNAPDDLRIARKSSPWKIYFGMVGTVLPAFFLLYTSLFIIIGIIDRNPIMTLSGGLCSIPLLFIIIYLYRPRLIHVKLAIPSEKGHFLHPLPSGGSLQTDMKTELKRYIIRDDSVLDLPPTNQLWLVFISVVIVGILSSILFFSQLVGYIGVILFVVIAIPLWLIGFSLPVLAWWGTSTQSLGLPTKRRDAESWLLAGMVSAFPAFIFNSFAAPAIVPSSSPLWASDLFLLAVSAPFCEEIFKGAAVALFLPSIKSPKHGFQIGFTVGLGFALIENFQYIGVSLLGGPLGITLTILIRGIGSIPGHAVWTAITGTAIGWLVKEKKFKNKLEWYAKSLSTGAVDFIEAIGIDFDGDGDLSGYNDSNLDIKSSLNKNNPKPIKSEQPWLLLDKYGKIFDQFEIRNSSKLDNFDDNYLSKIVPEYQVSSGLILPKSIYISLGLAILGHSFWNASSYLSYFLPEKYGLGETYSSLISILWTLILIISILFVANRLLKGIKTTEFN
;
A
#
# COMPACT_ATOMS: atom_id res chain seq x y z
N MET A 1 -1.33 -3.46 -50.23
CA MET A 1 -0.36 -2.63 -50.99
C MET A 1 -0.73 -1.15 -50.90
N ASN A 2 -1.20 -0.64 -49.73
CA ASN A 2 -1.89 0.67 -49.65
C ASN A 2 -1.43 1.64 -48.54
N ASP A 3 -0.35 1.37 -47.79
CA ASP A 3 0.08 2.27 -46.71
C ASP A 3 1.56 2.67 -46.90
N GLU A 4 1.85 3.61 -47.81
CA GLU A 4 3.18 4.25 -47.93
C GLU A 4 3.05 5.78 -47.96
N LYS A 5 3.82 6.49 -47.12
CA LYS A 5 3.84 7.95 -47.04
C LYS A 5 4.95 8.50 -47.94
N ILE A 6 4.62 9.43 -48.82
CA ILE A 6 5.63 10.14 -49.63
C ILE A 6 6.06 11.39 -48.86
N ILE A 7 7.36 11.51 -48.55
CA ILE A 7 7.98 12.69 -47.95
C ILE A 7 8.81 13.39 -49.02
N ILE A 8 8.70 14.72 -49.11
CA ILE A 8 9.45 15.54 -50.05
C ILE A 8 10.44 16.39 -49.25
N ASP A 9 11.73 16.30 -49.60
CA ASP A 9 12.79 17.10 -48.98
C ASP A 9 12.87 18.52 -49.60
N SER A 10 13.59 19.43 -48.94
CA SER A 10 13.96 20.78 -49.37
C SER A 10 14.53 20.86 -50.80
N LEU A 11 15.17 19.79 -51.28
CA LEU A 11 15.67 19.65 -52.65
C LEU A 11 14.66 19.03 -53.63
N ASN A 12 13.38 18.98 -53.26
CA ASN A 12 12.25 18.44 -54.03
C ASN A 12 12.36 16.93 -54.38
N ARG A 13 13.16 16.19 -53.62
CA ARG A 13 13.34 14.74 -53.77
C ARG A 13 12.20 14.00 -53.06
N LYS A 14 11.55 13.07 -53.76
CA LYS A 14 10.44 12.26 -53.22
C LYS A 14 10.99 10.98 -52.60
N PHE A 15 10.81 10.81 -51.30
CA PHE A 15 11.15 9.60 -50.55
C PHE A 15 9.88 8.83 -50.21
N ARG A 16 9.85 7.53 -50.51
CA ARG A 16 8.79 6.64 -50.04
C ARG A 16 9.19 6.12 -48.67
N VAL A 17 8.40 6.45 -47.66
CA VAL A 17 8.61 6.00 -46.29
C VAL A 17 7.44 5.11 -45.91
N PRO A 18 7.70 3.84 -45.55
CA PRO A 18 6.63 2.97 -45.05
C PRO A 18 5.99 3.59 -43.80
N TYR A 19 4.72 3.28 -43.54
CA TYR A 19 4.13 3.71 -42.27
C TYR A 19 4.78 2.97 -41.10
N PRO A 20 4.90 3.61 -39.92
CA PRO A 20 5.36 2.93 -38.71
C PRO A 20 4.50 1.71 -38.43
N THR A 21 5.14 0.59 -38.01
CA THR A 21 4.42 -0.63 -37.65
C THR A 21 3.33 -0.32 -36.63
N LYS A 22 2.13 -0.89 -36.81
CA LYS A 22 1.02 -0.74 -35.84
C LYS A 22 1.37 -1.40 -34.51
N LEU A 23 0.66 -1.02 -33.46
CA LEU A 23 0.78 -1.66 -32.14
C LEU A 23 0.18 -3.06 -32.21
N SER A 24 0.85 -4.00 -31.54
CA SER A 24 0.38 -5.37 -31.34
C SER A 24 0.34 -5.71 -29.85
N ASN A 25 -0.36 -6.79 -29.50
CA ASN A 25 -0.32 -7.33 -28.14
C ASN A 25 1.09 -7.86 -27.81
N ALA A 26 1.55 -7.60 -26.59
CA ALA A 26 2.82 -8.14 -26.11
C ALA A 26 2.74 -9.67 -26.01
N PRO A 27 3.80 -10.40 -26.40
CA PRO A 27 3.82 -11.84 -26.23
C PRO A 27 3.98 -12.20 -24.74
N ASP A 28 3.42 -13.35 -24.35
CA ASP A 28 3.31 -13.77 -22.94
C ASP A 28 4.68 -14.00 -22.27
N ASP A 29 5.72 -14.26 -23.06
CA ASP A 29 7.11 -14.53 -22.63
C ASP A 29 8.00 -13.27 -22.61
N LEU A 30 7.45 -12.09 -22.91
CA LEU A 30 8.21 -10.84 -22.89
C LEU A 30 8.67 -10.50 -21.48
N ARG A 31 9.99 -10.59 -21.24
CA ARG A 31 10.63 -10.18 -19.98
C ARG A 31 11.35 -8.85 -20.14
N ILE A 32 11.14 -7.96 -19.18
CA ILE A 32 11.70 -6.61 -19.18
C ILE A 32 12.42 -6.39 -17.87
N ALA A 33 13.66 -5.92 -17.97
CA ALA A 33 14.48 -5.65 -16.82
C ALA A 33 14.46 -4.15 -16.48
N ARG A 34 14.41 -3.83 -15.19
CA ARG A 34 14.50 -2.45 -14.68
C ARG A 34 15.60 -2.36 -13.63
N LYS A 35 16.36 -1.27 -13.65
CA LYS A 35 17.31 -0.96 -12.58
C LYS A 35 16.56 -0.65 -11.28
N SER A 36 16.97 -1.27 -10.19
CA SER A 36 16.43 -1.01 -8.84
C SER A 36 16.60 0.48 -8.46
N SER A 37 15.56 1.08 -7.90
CA SER A 37 15.53 2.48 -7.44
C SER A 37 14.65 2.63 -6.20
N PRO A 38 15.01 2.00 -5.08
CA PRO A 38 14.10 1.74 -3.97
C PRO A 38 13.60 3.01 -3.28
N TRP A 39 14.48 4.02 -3.14
CA TRP A 39 14.13 5.31 -2.55
C TRP A 39 13.13 6.13 -3.37
N LYS A 40 12.95 5.84 -4.67
CA LYS A 40 11.87 6.50 -5.43
C LYS A 40 10.48 6.11 -4.95
N ILE A 41 10.34 4.94 -4.31
CA ILE A 41 9.08 4.51 -3.71
C ILE A 41 8.78 5.34 -2.45
N TYR A 42 9.80 5.58 -1.62
CA TYR A 42 9.68 6.46 -0.44
C TYR A 42 9.12 7.84 -0.81
N PHE A 43 9.75 8.53 -1.77
CA PHE A 43 9.30 9.87 -2.15
C PHE A 43 7.94 9.87 -2.87
N GLY A 44 7.65 8.81 -3.64
CA GLY A 44 6.33 8.63 -4.25
C GLY A 44 5.23 8.50 -3.19
N MET A 45 5.46 7.67 -2.16
CA MET A 45 4.53 7.48 -1.05
C MET A 45 4.33 8.76 -0.23
N VAL A 46 5.40 9.47 0.14
CA VAL A 46 5.27 10.75 0.87
C VAL A 46 4.51 11.78 0.03
N GLY A 47 4.77 11.82 -1.28
CA GLY A 47 4.08 12.68 -2.22
C GLY A 47 2.58 12.39 -2.35
N THR A 48 2.12 11.16 -2.05
CA THR A 48 0.69 10.80 -2.10
C THR A 48 -0.02 10.97 -0.76
N VAL A 49 0.66 10.69 0.36
CA VAL A 49 0.08 10.86 1.70
C VAL A 49 -0.28 12.30 1.99
N LEU A 50 0.60 13.25 1.64
CA LEU A 50 0.36 14.69 1.89
C LEU A 50 -0.95 15.19 1.29
N PRO A 51 -1.21 15.06 -0.03
CA PRO A 51 -2.46 15.52 -0.60
C PRO A 51 -3.65 14.70 -0.12
N ALA A 52 -3.50 13.40 0.17
CA ALA A 52 -4.58 12.58 0.73
C ALA A 52 -5.00 13.06 2.14
N PHE A 53 -4.02 13.42 2.99
CA PHE A 53 -4.27 13.97 4.31
C PHE A 53 -4.98 15.33 4.24
N PHE A 54 -4.51 16.27 3.41
CA PHE A 54 -5.20 17.55 3.27
C PHE A 54 -6.58 17.38 2.61
N LEU A 55 -6.75 16.39 1.74
CA LEU A 55 -8.05 16.09 1.15
C LEU A 55 -9.03 15.61 2.22
N LEU A 56 -8.59 14.78 3.16
CA LEU A 56 -9.38 14.34 4.32
C LEU A 56 -9.95 15.53 5.09
N TYR A 57 -9.10 16.50 5.46
CA TYR A 57 -9.51 17.67 6.23
C TYR A 57 -10.35 18.66 5.42
N THR A 58 -10.00 18.94 4.18
CA THR A 58 -10.83 19.82 3.33
C THR A 58 -12.22 19.22 3.11
N SER A 59 -12.32 17.89 2.97
CA SER A 59 -13.60 17.20 2.88
C SER A 59 -14.37 17.22 4.20
N LEU A 60 -13.67 17.18 5.34
CA LEU A 60 -14.30 17.38 6.66
C LEU A 60 -14.91 18.79 6.77
N PHE A 61 -14.21 19.84 6.31
CA PHE A 61 -14.72 21.20 6.30
C PHE A 61 -15.98 21.35 5.44
N ILE A 62 -16.09 20.59 4.34
CA ILE A 62 -17.32 20.53 3.54
C ILE A 62 -18.47 20.00 4.40
N ILE A 63 -18.26 18.88 5.09
CA ILE A 63 -19.28 18.23 5.93
C ILE A 63 -19.68 19.14 7.10
N ILE A 64 -18.72 19.72 7.82
CA ILE A 64 -18.98 20.68 8.90
C ILE A 64 -19.77 21.87 8.38
N GLY A 65 -19.34 22.45 7.24
CA GLY A 65 -20.05 23.56 6.63
C GLY A 65 -21.50 23.22 6.24
N ILE A 66 -21.78 21.98 5.81
CA ILE A 66 -23.14 21.52 5.53
C ILE A 66 -23.95 21.38 6.82
N ILE A 67 -23.38 20.76 7.86
CA ILE A 67 -24.05 20.56 9.17
C ILE A 67 -24.38 21.92 9.80
N ASP A 68 -23.42 22.83 9.82
CA ASP A 68 -23.55 24.16 10.42
C ASP A 68 -24.26 25.17 9.51
N ARG A 69 -24.64 24.75 8.28
CA ARG A 69 -25.23 25.61 7.24
C ARG A 69 -24.36 26.83 6.92
N ASN A 70 -23.04 26.67 6.98
CA ASN A 70 -22.04 27.69 6.67
C ASN A 70 -21.55 27.55 5.22
N PRO A 71 -22.06 28.36 4.28
CA PRO A 71 -21.70 28.24 2.86
C PRO A 71 -20.22 28.58 2.61
N ILE A 72 -19.60 29.44 3.43
CA ILE A 72 -18.20 29.84 3.27
C ILE A 72 -17.30 28.63 3.53
N MET A 73 -17.54 27.89 4.62
CA MET A 73 -16.78 26.68 4.94
C MET A 73 -16.94 25.62 3.85
N THR A 74 -18.17 25.36 3.41
CA THR A 74 -18.45 24.40 2.34
C THR A 74 -17.75 24.77 1.03
N LEU A 75 -17.84 26.03 0.60
CA LEU A 75 -17.19 26.51 -0.62
C LEU A 75 -15.65 26.45 -0.49
N SER A 76 -15.09 26.90 0.64
CA SER A 76 -13.64 26.85 0.86
C SER A 76 -13.11 25.41 0.88
N GLY A 77 -13.84 24.47 1.50
CA GLY A 77 -13.48 23.06 1.52
C GLY A 77 -13.49 22.50 0.10
N GLY A 78 -14.57 22.75 -0.66
CA GLY A 78 -14.69 22.30 -2.05
C GLY A 78 -13.59 22.84 -2.97
N LEU A 79 -13.32 24.14 -2.90
CA LEU A 79 -12.25 24.79 -3.69
C LEU A 79 -10.86 24.22 -3.37
N CYS A 80 -10.58 23.93 -2.10
CA CYS A 80 -9.31 23.32 -1.69
C CYS A 80 -9.21 21.83 -2.04
N SER A 81 -10.33 21.09 -2.10
CA SER A 81 -10.33 19.66 -2.43
C SER A 81 -10.04 19.37 -3.91
N ILE A 82 -10.50 20.23 -4.84
CA ILE A 82 -10.30 20.04 -6.30
C ILE A 82 -8.81 19.88 -6.70
N PRO A 83 -7.89 20.80 -6.35
CA PRO A 83 -6.49 20.66 -6.72
C PRO A 83 -5.84 19.45 -6.06
N LEU A 84 -6.25 19.08 -4.84
CA LEU A 84 -5.73 17.90 -4.14
C LEU A 84 -6.15 16.59 -4.84
N LEU A 85 -7.42 16.48 -5.25
CA LEU A 85 -7.91 15.37 -6.06
C LEU A 85 -7.15 15.27 -7.38
N PHE A 86 -6.95 16.39 -8.07
CA PHE A 86 -6.17 16.42 -9.32
C PHE A 86 -4.73 15.93 -9.10
N ILE A 87 -4.06 16.36 -8.03
CA ILE A 87 -2.71 15.90 -7.68
C ILE A 87 -2.70 14.39 -7.42
N ILE A 88 -3.65 13.86 -6.65
CA ILE A 88 -3.74 12.41 -6.37
C ILE A 88 -3.94 11.61 -7.66
N ILE A 89 -4.87 12.03 -8.53
CA ILE A 89 -5.12 11.37 -9.82
C ILE A 89 -3.86 11.42 -10.70
N TYR A 90 -3.17 12.57 -10.73
CA TYR A 90 -1.94 12.73 -11.49
C TYR A 90 -0.80 11.83 -10.99
N LEU A 91 -0.66 11.68 -9.67
CA LEU A 91 0.37 10.83 -9.07
C LEU A 91 0.12 9.33 -9.31
N TYR A 92 -1.14 8.91 -9.33
CA TYR A 92 -1.55 7.50 -9.49
C TYR A 92 -1.85 7.07 -10.94
N ARG A 93 -1.65 7.96 -11.92
CA ARG A 93 -1.87 7.62 -13.33
C ARG A 93 -1.04 6.40 -13.75
N PRO A 94 -1.63 5.44 -14.50
CA PRO A 94 -0.90 4.27 -14.94
C PRO A 94 0.24 4.67 -15.87
N ARG A 95 1.44 4.18 -15.58
CA ARG A 95 2.60 4.38 -16.45
C ARG A 95 2.58 3.34 -17.55
N LEU A 96 2.52 3.81 -18.79
CA LEU A 96 2.59 2.97 -19.98
C LEU A 96 3.99 3.02 -20.56
N ILE A 97 4.52 1.85 -20.93
CA ILE A 97 5.84 1.70 -21.53
C ILE A 97 5.64 1.24 -22.96
N HIS A 98 6.22 1.99 -23.89
CA HIS A 98 6.23 1.64 -25.30
C HIS A 98 7.49 0.83 -25.60
N VAL A 99 7.31 -0.48 -25.75
CA VAL A 99 8.38 -1.42 -26.10
C VAL A 99 8.49 -1.52 -27.61
N LYS A 100 9.71 -1.36 -28.12
CA LYS A 100 10.07 -1.51 -29.53
C LYS A 100 11.08 -2.65 -29.61
N LEU A 101 10.69 -3.76 -30.22
CA LEU A 101 11.52 -4.96 -30.31
C LEU A 101 11.86 -5.22 -31.77
N ALA A 102 13.14 -5.12 -32.12
CA ALA A 102 13.65 -5.48 -33.44
C ALA A 102 14.20 -6.90 -33.38
N ILE A 103 13.57 -7.84 -34.09
CA ILE A 103 13.94 -9.25 -34.08
C ILE A 103 14.59 -9.59 -35.42
N PRO A 104 15.76 -10.27 -35.46
CA PRO A 104 16.35 -10.75 -36.71
C PRO A 104 15.35 -11.57 -37.52
N SER A 105 15.17 -11.23 -38.80
CA SER A 105 14.22 -11.91 -39.68
C SER A 105 14.70 -11.82 -41.12
N GLU A 106 14.74 -12.94 -41.84
CA GLU A 106 15.16 -12.98 -43.25
C GLU A 106 14.25 -12.12 -44.15
N LYS A 107 12.96 -12.04 -43.79
CA LYS A 107 11.94 -11.21 -44.46
C LYS A 107 11.89 -9.77 -43.94
N GLY A 108 12.76 -9.42 -42.98
CA GLY A 108 12.82 -8.11 -42.36
C GLY A 108 13.43 -7.03 -43.25
N HIS A 109 13.45 -5.80 -42.71
CA HIS A 109 14.06 -4.63 -43.34
C HIS A 109 15.22 -4.12 -42.48
N PHE A 110 16.15 -3.37 -43.09
CA PHE A 110 17.24 -2.70 -42.39
C PHE A 110 16.80 -1.36 -41.78
N LEU A 111 15.70 -0.79 -42.26
CA LEU A 111 15.22 0.54 -41.87
C LEU A 111 13.77 0.46 -41.43
N HIS A 112 13.50 0.93 -40.21
CA HIS A 112 12.19 0.89 -39.57
C HIS A 112 11.72 2.29 -39.20
N PRO A 113 10.65 2.82 -39.83
CA PRO A 113 10.13 4.14 -39.53
C PRO A 113 9.50 4.18 -38.13
N LEU A 114 9.75 5.26 -37.38
CA LEU A 114 9.22 5.46 -36.03
C LEU A 114 8.08 6.47 -36.00
N PRO A 115 7.06 6.30 -35.12
CA PRO A 115 5.92 7.22 -35.03
C PRO A 115 6.30 8.60 -34.50
N SER A 116 7.36 8.67 -33.68
CA SER A 116 7.90 9.89 -33.09
C SER A 116 8.71 10.73 -34.10
N GLY A 117 8.79 10.30 -35.37
CA GLY A 117 9.74 10.82 -36.34
C GLY A 117 11.05 10.04 -36.34
N GLY A 118 11.73 10.05 -37.49
CA GLY A 118 12.98 9.31 -37.74
C GLY A 118 12.77 7.83 -38.06
N SER A 119 13.89 7.11 -38.15
CA SER A 119 13.92 5.67 -38.42
C SER A 119 14.99 4.96 -37.60
N LEU A 120 14.70 3.73 -37.16
CA LEU A 120 15.68 2.82 -36.59
C LEU A 120 16.36 2.07 -37.74
N GLN A 121 17.67 2.26 -37.89
CA GLN A 121 18.48 1.48 -38.81
C GLN A 121 19.19 0.36 -38.05
N THR A 122 19.12 -0.88 -38.56
CA THR A 122 19.77 -2.06 -37.99
C THR A 122 20.83 -2.59 -38.95
N ASP A 123 21.91 -3.17 -38.42
CA ASP A 123 23.02 -3.70 -39.24
C ASP A 123 22.67 -5.02 -39.95
N MET A 124 21.54 -5.64 -39.56
CA MET A 124 20.97 -6.84 -40.17
C MET A 124 19.48 -6.64 -40.47
N LYS A 125 18.90 -7.49 -41.31
CA LYS A 125 17.45 -7.48 -41.57
C LYS A 125 16.70 -7.85 -40.29
N THR A 126 15.83 -6.97 -39.85
CA THR A 126 15.02 -7.17 -38.65
C THR A 126 13.54 -6.90 -38.94
N GLU A 127 12.65 -7.46 -38.14
CA GLU A 127 11.24 -7.11 -38.08
C GLU A 127 10.99 -6.30 -36.81
N LEU A 128 10.48 -5.06 -36.94
CA LEU A 128 10.17 -4.21 -35.80
C LEU A 128 8.75 -4.46 -35.31
N LYS A 129 8.62 -4.98 -34.09
CA LYS A 129 7.35 -5.10 -33.37
C LYS A 129 7.24 -4.05 -32.27
N ARG A 130 6.00 -3.60 -32.04
CA ARG A 130 5.71 -2.51 -31.09
C ARG A 130 4.59 -2.91 -30.16
N TYR A 131 4.82 -2.69 -28.87
CA TYR A 131 3.90 -3.05 -27.81
C TYR A 131 3.70 -1.87 -26.87
N ILE A 132 2.47 -1.69 -26.38
CA ILE A 132 2.22 -0.86 -25.20
C ILE A 132 1.92 -1.82 -24.08
N ILE A 133 2.70 -1.71 -23.02
CA ILE A 133 2.52 -2.48 -21.81
C ILE A 133 2.37 -1.54 -20.61
N ARG A 134 1.77 -2.03 -19.54
CA ARG A 134 1.73 -1.33 -18.26
C ARG A 134 3.03 -1.57 -17.50
N ASP A 135 3.48 -0.55 -16.75
CA ASP A 135 4.60 -0.67 -15.82
C ASP A 135 4.21 -1.51 -14.59
N ASP A 136 4.25 -2.83 -14.76
CA ASP A 136 3.98 -3.82 -13.72
C ASP A 136 5.25 -4.25 -12.99
N SER A 137 6.22 -3.32 -12.85
CA SER A 137 7.47 -3.59 -12.15
C SER A 137 7.22 -4.11 -10.72
N VAL A 138 8.06 -5.05 -10.28
CA VAL A 138 8.05 -5.58 -8.92
C VAL A 138 8.29 -4.44 -7.93
N LEU A 139 7.58 -4.47 -6.80
CA LEU A 139 7.75 -3.54 -5.69
C LEU A 139 9.18 -3.66 -5.14
N ASP A 140 9.96 -2.59 -5.25
CA ASP A 140 11.38 -2.53 -4.89
C ASP A 140 11.57 -1.60 -3.67
N LEU A 141 11.64 -2.19 -2.48
CA LEU A 141 11.73 -1.44 -1.22
C LEU A 141 13.19 -1.28 -0.75
N PRO A 142 13.54 -0.18 -0.06
CA PRO A 142 14.87 -0.05 0.53
C PRO A 142 15.15 -1.20 1.51
N PRO A 143 16.42 -1.62 1.66
CA PRO A 143 16.77 -2.66 2.61
C PRO A 143 16.27 -2.31 4.03
N THR A 144 15.51 -3.22 4.64
CA THR A 144 14.87 -3.04 5.95
C THR A 144 15.84 -2.55 7.04
N ASN A 145 17.09 -3.05 7.04
CA ASN A 145 18.12 -2.62 8.00
C ASN A 145 18.49 -1.13 7.84
N GLN A 146 18.52 -0.61 6.61
CA GLN A 146 18.80 0.80 6.36
C GLN A 146 17.65 1.67 6.84
N LEU A 147 16.40 1.25 6.63
CA LEU A 147 15.21 1.96 7.10
C LEU A 147 15.20 2.09 8.63
N TRP A 148 15.47 0.99 9.35
CA TRP A 148 15.56 1.02 10.81
C TRP A 148 16.74 1.85 11.31
N LEU A 149 17.89 1.82 10.63
CA LEU A 149 19.03 2.68 10.98
C LEU A 149 18.70 4.17 10.88
N VAL A 150 18.02 4.59 9.80
CA VAL A 150 17.59 5.98 9.65
C VAL A 150 16.55 6.34 10.72
N PHE A 151 15.59 5.45 11.00
CA PHE A 151 14.61 5.67 12.07
C PHE A 151 15.27 5.84 13.46
N ILE A 152 16.21 4.96 13.82
CA ILE A 152 16.96 5.08 15.08
C ILE A 152 17.73 6.40 15.14
N SER A 153 18.34 6.80 14.02
CA SER A 153 19.05 8.08 13.93
C SER A 153 18.13 9.27 14.17
N VAL A 154 16.91 9.24 13.62
CA VAL A 154 15.88 10.29 13.83
C VAL A 154 15.47 10.36 15.29
N VAL A 155 15.25 9.22 15.95
CA VAL A 155 14.92 9.17 17.38
C VAL A 155 16.08 9.73 18.22
N ILE A 156 17.33 9.34 17.92
CA ILE A 156 18.51 9.87 18.62
C ILE A 156 18.62 11.39 18.45
N VAL A 157 18.43 11.91 17.24
CA VAL A 157 18.42 13.37 16.98
C VAL A 157 17.32 14.06 17.79
N GLY A 158 16.13 13.46 17.87
CA GLY A 158 15.04 13.97 18.70
C GLY A 158 15.36 13.99 20.20
N ILE A 159 16.01 12.94 20.72
CA ILE A 159 16.46 12.87 22.12
C ILE A 159 17.53 13.95 22.39
N LEU A 160 18.54 14.07 21.53
CA LEU A 160 19.59 15.09 21.66
C LEU A 160 19.01 16.50 21.60
N SER A 161 18.07 16.75 20.68
CA SER A 161 17.35 18.01 20.61
C SER A 161 16.56 18.28 21.89
N SER A 162 15.97 17.26 22.51
CA SER A 162 15.24 17.39 23.78
C SER A 162 16.18 17.78 24.93
N ILE A 163 17.35 17.14 25.02
CA ILE A 163 18.37 17.45 26.04
C ILE A 163 18.84 18.91 25.91
N LEU A 164 19.10 19.36 24.68
CA LEU A 164 19.50 20.76 24.43
C LEU A 164 18.37 21.73 24.76
N PHE A 165 17.14 21.39 24.41
CA PHE A 165 15.95 22.22 24.64
C PHE A 165 15.70 22.47 26.14
N PHE A 166 15.88 21.46 26.99
CA PHE A 166 15.71 21.59 28.44
C PHE A 166 16.98 22.01 29.19
N SER A 167 18.10 22.24 28.49
CA SER A 167 19.34 22.68 29.12
C SER A 167 19.26 24.12 29.59
N GLN A 168 19.65 24.38 30.85
CA GLN A 168 19.67 25.73 31.43
C GLN A 168 20.72 26.66 30.78
N LEU A 169 21.80 26.10 30.22
CA LEU A 169 22.91 26.89 29.67
C LEU A 169 22.74 27.21 28.17
N VAL A 170 22.14 26.29 27.41
CA VAL A 170 22.05 26.36 25.94
C VAL A 170 20.62 26.22 25.40
N GLY A 171 19.60 26.36 26.26
CA GLY A 171 18.19 26.16 25.89
C GLY A 171 17.73 26.96 24.68
N TYR A 172 18.16 28.21 24.52
CA TYR A 172 17.82 29.05 23.36
C TYR A 172 18.34 28.45 22.03
N ILE A 173 19.53 27.84 22.05
CA ILE A 173 20.08 27.11 20.90
C ILE A 173 19.22 25.87 20.63
N GLY A 174 18.80 25.17 21.68
CA GLY A 174 17.90 24.02 21.59
C GLY A 174 16.55 24.36 20.94
N VAL A 175 15.97 25.52 21.27
CA VAL A 175 14.72 26.00 20.65
C VAL A 175 14.94 26.30 19.16
N ILE A 176 15.99 27.04 18.81
CA ILE A 176 16.29 27.36 17.40
C ILE A 176 16.52 26.08 16.60
N LEU A 177 17.31 25.14 17.16
CA LEU A 177 17.56 23.85 16.55
C LEU A 177 16.23 23.11 16.30
N PHE A 178 15.37 23.03 17.32
CA PHE A 178 14.07 22.36 17.20
C PHE A 178 13.20 22.95 16.09
N VAL A 179 13.11 24.29 15.99
CA VAL A 179 12.34 24.96 14.92
C VAL A 179 12.83 24.55 13.53
N VAL A 180 14.16 24.42 13.34
CA VAL A 180 14.74 24.01 12.05
C VAL A 180 14.46 22.54 11.74
N ILE A 181 14.54 21.66 12.74
CA ILE A 181 14.43 20.21 12.53
C ILE A 181 13.00 19.67 12.70
N ALA A 182 12.05 20.44 13.22
CA ALA A 182 10.69 20.03 13.51
C ALA A 182 9.98 19.41 12.29
N ILE A 183 9.98 20.10 11.15
CA ILE A 183 9.36 19.61 9.91
C ILE A 183 10.07 18.35 9.39
N PRO A 184 11.41 18.31 9.26
CA PRO A 184 12.12 17.07 8.93
C PRO A 184 11.82 15.90 9.88
N LEU A 185 11.86 16.12 11.19
CA LEU A 185 11.56 15.09 12.20
C LEU A 185 10.15 14.54 12.02
N TRP A 186 9.17 15.42 11.81
CA TRP A 186 7.79 15.02 11.56
C TRP A 186 7.66 14.21 10.29
N LEU A 187 8.15 14.72 9.15
CA LEU A 187 8.00 14.07 7.84
C LEU A 187 8.69 12.71 7.78
N ILE A 188 9.87 12.60 8.38
CA ILE A 188 10.63 11.36 8.43
C ILE A 188 10.00 10.39 9.44
N GLY A 189 9.60 10.90 10.61
CA GLY A 189 9.05 10.12 11.71
C GLY A 189 7.71 9.45 11.38
N PHE A 190 6.82 10.09 10.62
CA PHE A 190 5.53 9.49 10.26
C PHE A 190 5.65 8.41 9.17
N SER A 191 6.60 8.53 8.26
CA SER A 191 6.64 7.77 6.99
C SER A 191 7.64 6.61 6.99
N LEU A 192 8.83 6.78 7.57
CA LEU A 192 9.86 5.73 7.55
C LEU A 192 9.46 4.45 8.27
N PRO A 193 8.85 4.49 9.47
CA PRO A 193 8.49 3.24 10.16
C PRO A 193 7.49 2.41 9.37
N VAL A 194 6.55 3.07 8.67
CA VAL A 194 5.58 2.39 7.79
C VAL A 194 6.31 1.62 6.70
N LEU A 195 7.31 2.23 6.05
CA LEU A 195 8.11 1.56 5.03
C LEU A 195 8.98 0.44 5.62
N ALA A 196 9.52 0.63 6.82
CA ALA A 196 10.29 -0.40 7.51
C ALA A 196 9.43 -1.65 7.78
N TRP A 197 8.19 -1.44 8.26
CA TRP A 197 7.22 -2.52 8.45
C TRP A 197 6.76 -3.14 7.13
N TRP A 198 6.57 -2.34 6.09
CA TRP A 198 6.20 -2.84 4.77
C TRP A 198 7.29 -3.72 4.15
N GLY A 199 8.55 -3.28 4.25
CA GLY A 199 9.73 -4.03 3.82
C GLY A 199 9.89 -5.33 4.59
N THR A 200 9.77 -5.27 5.92
CA THR A 200 9.82 -6.45 6.79
C THR A 200 8.76 -7.48 6.42
N SER A 201 7.52 -7.06 6.22
CA SER A 201 6.40 -7.94 5.85
C SER A 201 6.60 -8.55 4.45
N THR A 202 6.97 -7.73 3.47
CA THR A 202 7.18 -8.17 2.08
C THR A 202 8.31 -9.18 1.97
N GLN A 203 9.46 -8.91 2.61
CA GLN A 203 10.59 -9.84 2.68
C GLN A 203 10.22 -11.13 3.41
N SER A 204 9.46 -11.01 4.51
CA SER A 204 9.02 -12.17 5.28
C SER A 204 8.07 -13.06 4.45
N LEU A 205 7.09 -12.49 3.76
CA LEU A 205 6.11 -13.25 2.99
C LEU A 205 6.68 -13.87 1.71
N GLY A 206 7.71 -13.26 1.11
CA GLY A 206 8.35 -13.77 -0.10
C GLY A 206 7.44 -13.74 -1.33
N LEU A 207 6.44 -12.85 -1.36
CA LEU A 207 5.47 -12.76 -2.46
C LEU A 207 5.89 -11.66 -3.45
N PRO A 208 6.15 -12.00 -4.73
CA PRO A 208 6.41 -10.99 -5.76
C PRO A 208 5.16 -10.16 -5.97
N THR A 209 5.26 -8.88 -5.65
CA THR A 209 4.12 -7.95 -5.64
C THR A 209 4.37 -6.86 -6.66
N LYS A 210 3.37 -6.57 -7.50
CA LYS A 210 3.46 -5.44 -8.43
C LYS A 210 3.42 -4.14 -7.64
N ARG A 211 4.31 -3.21 -7.96
CA ARG A 211 4.38 -1.89 -7.30
C ARG A 211 3.02 -1.18 -7.25
N ARG A 212 2.33 -1.13 -8.40
CA ARG A 212 1.02 -0.47 -8.54
C ARG A 212 -0.04 -1.07 -7.61
N ASP A 213 -0.10 -2.39 -7.53
CA ASP A 213 -1.09 -3.06 -6.69
C ASP A 213 -0.82 -2.75 -5.21
N ALA A 214 0.45 -2.80 -4.80
CA ALA A 214 0.89 -2.46 -3.46
C ALA A 214 0.59 -0.99 -3.08
N GLU A 215 0.88 -0.04 -3.98
CA GLU A 215 0.55 1.38 -3.81
C GLU A 215 -0.97 1.62 -3.76
N SER A 216 -1.76 0.81 -4.47
CA SER A 216 -3.23 0.89 -4.46
C SER A 216 -3.82 0.37 -3.15
N TRP A 217 -3.26 -0.72 -2.58
CA TRP A 217 -3.66 -1.24 -1.27
C TRP A 217 -3.36 -0.23 -0.16
N LEU A 218 -2.18 0.40 -0.23
CA LEU A 218 -1.78 1.46 0.69
C LEU A 218 -2.73 2.67 0.60
N LEU A 219 -3.06 3.11 -0.62
CA LEU A 219 -4.02 4.21 -0.84
C LEU A 219 -5.42 3.86 -0.30
N ALA A 220 -5.90 2.64 -0.52
CA ALA A 220 -7.18 2.20 0.00
C ALA A 220 -7.23 2.25 1.54
N GLY A 221 -6.11 1.96 2.21
CA GLY A 221 -5.95 2.19 3.65
C GLY A 221 -6.06 3.66 4.05
N MET A 222 -5.45 4.56 3.28
CA MET A 222 -5.59 6.01 3.54
C MET A 222 -7.04 6.48 3.33
N VAL A 223 -7.69 5.99 2.27
CA VAL A 223 -9.08 6.34 1.95
C VAL A 223 -10.06 5.79 2.99
N SER A 224 -9.81 4.60 3.55
CA SER A 224 -10.67 4.03 4.60
C SER A 224 -10.64 4.81 5.91
N ALA A 225 -9.62 5.64 6.12
CA ALA A 225 -9.59 6.59 7.22
C ALA A 225 -10.70 7.64 7.11
N PHE A 226 -11.08 8.06 5.89
CA PHE A 226 -12.08 9.10 5.70
C PHE A 226 -13.46 8.81 6.32
N PRO A 227 -14.14 7.71 5.97
CA PRO A 227 -15.41 7.38 6.60
C PRO A 227 -15.26 7.06 8.09
N ALA A 228 -14.12 6.51 8.53
CA ALA A 228 -13.86 6.27 9.94
C ALA A 228 -13.74 7.58 10.74
N PHE A 229 -13.01 8.56 10.22
CA PHE A 229 -12.89 9.90 10.82
C PHE A 229 -14.24 10.60 10.90
N ILE A 230 -15.04 10.60 9.83
CA ILE A 230 -16.39 11.19 9.85
C ILE A 230 -17.24 10.55 10.96
N PHE A 231 -17.23 9.22 11.05
CA PHE A 231 -18.00 8.53 12.07
C PHE A 231 -17.50 8.91 13.49
N ASN A 232 -16.20 8.84 13.72
CA ASN A 232 -15.59 9.10 15.02
C ASN A 232 -15.74 10.57 15.46
N SER A 233 -15.83 11.52 14.51
CA SER A 233 -15.97 12.95 14.80
C SER A 233 -17.41 13.43 14.96
N PHE A 234 -18.40 12.79 14.30
CA PHE A 234 -19.80 13.27 14.35
C PHE A 234 -20.76 12.23 14.89
N ALA A 235 -20.76 11.02 14.33
CA ALA A 235 -21.74 10.00 14.69
C ALA A 235 -21.51 9.48 16.10
N ALA A 236 -20.25 9.18 16.45
CA ALA A 236 -19.91 8.63 17.75
C ALA A 236 -20.18 9.59 18.92
N PRO A 237 -19.75 10.88 18.87
CA PRO A 237 -20.06 11.82 19.95
C PRO A 237 -21.57 12.09 20.10
N ALA A 238 -22.34 12.03 19.02
CA ALA A 238 -23.79 12.21 19.07
C ALA A 238 -24.54 11.08 19.79
N ILE A 239 -23.94 9.88 19.89
CA ILE A 239 -24.53 8.72 20.58
C ILE A 239 -24.19 8.74 22.09
N VAL A 240 -23.13 9.44 22.49
CA VAL A 240 -22.73 9.52 23.91
C VAL A 240 -23.70 10.44 24.67
N PRO A 241 -24.33 9.96 25.77
CA PRO A 241 -25.21 10.80 26.58
C PRO A 241 -24.47 12.02 27.13
N SER A 242 -25.10 13.20 27.06
CA SER A 242 -24.52 14.44 27.58
C SER A 242 -24.32 14.44 29.11
N SER A 243 -24.96 13.51 29.83
CA SER A 243 -24.77 13.29 31.27
C SER A 243 -23.57 12.42 31.61
N SER A 244 -22.92 11.80 30.61
CA SER A 244 -21.74 10.95 30.83
C SER A 244 -20.55 11.79 31.29
N PRO A 245 -19.79 11.34 32.31
CA PRO A 245 -18.59 12.04 32.72
C PRO A 245 -17.54 12.01 31.61
N LEU A 246 -16.72 13.06 31.51
CA LEU A 246 -15.77 13.26 30.41
C LEU A 246 -14.87 12.04 30.18
N TRP A 247 -14.31 11.47 31.24
CA TRP A 247 -13.45 10.28 31.13
C TRP A 247 -14.15 9.07 30.50
N ALA A 248 -15.45 8.90 30.73
CA ALA A 248 -16.22 7.79 30.18
C ALA A 248 -16.55 8.04 28.71
N SER A 249 -16.84 9.29 28.36
CA SER A 249 -16.99 9.72 26.96
C SER A 249 -15.70 9.48 26.17
N ASP A 250 -14.57 9.96 26.68
CA ASP A 250 -13.26 9.80 26.03
C ASP A 250 -12.90 8.33 25.87
N LEU A 251 -13.08 7.53 26.91
CA LEU A 251 -12.80 6.10 26.87
C LEU A 251 -13.72 5.39 25.85
N PHE A 252 -15.01 5.72 25.78
CA PHE A 252 -15.91 5.15 24.79
C PHE A 252 -15.50 5.50 23.36
N LEU A 253 -15.22 6.77 23.09
CA LEU A 253 -14.83 7.24 21.76
C LEU A 253 -13.51 6.58 21.32
N LEU A 254 -12.52 6.53 22.20
CA LEU A 254 -11.19 6.00 21.92
C LEU A 254 -11.14 4.47 21.86
N ALA A 255 -11.81 3.77 22.78
CA ALA A 255 -11.67 2.33 22.94
C ALA A 255 -12.78 1.51 22.31
N VAL A 256 -13.96 2.09 22.08
CA VAL A 256 -15.11 1.35 21.54
C VAL A 256 -15.41 1.83 20.13
N SER A 257 -15.76 3.11 19.98
CA SER A 257 -16.21 3.63 18.69
C SER A 257 -15.11 3.58 17.63
N ALA A 258 -13.94 4.14 17.93
CA ALA A 258 -12.87 4.24 16.95
C ALA A 258 -12.42 2.86 16.44
N PRO A 259 -12.02 1.89 17.29
CA PRO A 259 -11.67 0.54 16.84
C PRO A 259 -12.76 -0.16 16.04
N PHE A 260 -14.02 -0.05 16.47
CA PHE A 260 -15.15 -0.68 15.79
C PHE A 260 -15.28 -0.18 14.35
N CYS A 261 -15.35 1.14 14.17
CA CYS A 261 -15.54 1.74 12.85
C CYS A 261 -14.31 1.60 11.97
N GLU A 262 -13.12 1.83 12.52
CA GLU A 262 -11.88 1.76 11.77
C GLU A 262 -11.61 0.37 11.21
N GLU A 263 -11.76 -0.69 12.02
CA GLU A 263 -11.50 -2.05 11.54
C GLU A 263 -12.56 -2.51 10.53
N ILE A 264 -13.81 -2.04 10.63
CA ILE A 264 -14.84 -2.27 9.62
C ILE A 264 -14.45 -1.61 8.28
N PHE A 265 -14.10 -0.33 8.29
CA PHE A 265 -13.74 0.37 7.05
C PHE A 265 -12.42 -0.13 6.45
N LYS A 266 -11.42 -0.50 7.27
CA LYS A 266 -10.21 -1.18 6.80
C LYS A 266 -10.54 -2.54 6.19
N GLY A 267 -11.40 -3.34 6.84
CA GLY A 267 -11.90 -4.60 6.28
C GLY A 267 -12.62 -4.43 4.94
N ALA A 268 -13.46 -3.39 4.82
CA ALA A 268 -14.12 -3.02 3.57
C ALA A 268 -13.11 -2.60 2.49
N ALA A 269 -12.05 -1.86 2.85
CA ALA A 269 -10.99 -1.49 1.93
C ALA A 269 -10.20 -2.71 1.42
N VAL A 270 -9.97 -3.73 2.26
CA VAL A 270 -9.42 -5.01 1.80
C VAL A 270 -10.38 -5.70 0.83
N ALA A 271 -11.69 -5.63 1.12
CA ALA A 271 -12.71 -6.24 0.29
C ALA A 271 -12.80 -5.64 -1.12
N LEU A 272 -12.41 -4.38 -1.33
CA LEU A 272 -12.32 -3.78 -2.67
C LEU A 272 -11.38 -4.57 -3.61
N PHE A 273 -10.41 -5.30 -3.05
CA PHE A 273 -9.45 -6.10 -3.80
C PHE A 273 -9.82 -7.57 -3.91
N LEU A 274 -11.01 -7.98 -3.47
CA LEU A 274 -11.51 -9.36 -3.54
C LEU A 274 -11.20 -10.08 -4.87
N PRO A 275 -11.44 -9.48 -6.06
CA PRO A 275 -11.15 -10.12 -7.35
C PRO A 275 -9.66 -10.42 -7.59
N SER A 276 -8.75 -9.73 -6.89
CA SER A 276 -7.29 -9.89 -7.02
C SER A 276 -6.69 -10.84 -5.98
N ILE A 277 -7.43 -11.19 -4.92
CA ILE A 277 -6.95 -12.07 -3.86
C ILE A 277 -6.85 -13.50 -4.38
N LYS A 278 -5.69 -14.15 -4.18
CA LYS A 278 -5.41 -15.48 -4.72
C LYS A 278 -5.34 -16.55 -3.64
N SER A 279 -4.95 -16.16 -2.43
CA SER A 279 -4.74 -17.05 -1.30
C SER A 279 -4.92 -16.28 0.02
N PRO A 280 -5.06 -16.98 1.16
CA PRO A 280 -5.05 -16.37 2.49
C PRO A 280 -3.79 -15.55 2.75
N LYS A 281 -2.63 -16.01 2.27
CA LYS A 281 -1.36 -15.28 2.35
C LYS A 281 -1.37 -13.99 1.53
N HIS A 282 -1.97 -14.00 0.35
CA HIS A 282 -2.18 -12.76 -0.43
C HIS A 282 -3.17 -11.82 0.27
N GLY A 283 -4.24 -12.36 0.86
CA GLY A 283 -5.19 -11.60 1.68
C GLY A 283 -4.54 -10.98 2.93
N PHE A 284 -3.65 -11.70 3.61
CA PHE A 284 -2.82 -11.18 4.70
C PHE A 284 -1.98 -10.00 4.23
N GLN A 285 -1.29 -10.12 3.09
CA GLN A 285 -0.44 -9.07 2.54
C GLN A 285 -1.22 -7.79 2.20
N ILE A 286 -2.39 -7.95 1.58
CA ILE A 286 -3.28 -6.84 1.25
C ILE A 286 -3.77 -6.18 2.53
N GLY A 287 -4.28 -6.97 3.49
CA GLY A 287 -4.73 -6.46 4.79
C GLY A 287 -3.64 -5.73 5.56
N PHE A 288 -2.42 -6.29 5.59
CA PHE A 288 -1.27 -5.66 6.23
C PHE A 288 -0.96 -4.31 5.57
N THR A 289 -0.96 -4.24 4.24
CA THR A 289 -0.67 -3.00 3.50
C THR A 289 -1.79 -1.96 3.65
N VAL A 290 -3.06 -2.38 3.68
CA VAL A 290 -4.20 -1.48 3.97
C VAL A 290 -4.09 -0.91 5.39
N GLY A 291 -3.77 -1.74 6.39
CA GLY A 291 -3.56 -1.26 7.76
C GLY A 291 -2.40 -0.26 7.88
N LEU A 292 -1.30 -0.48 7.15
CA LEU A 292 -0.20 0.49 7.03
C LEU A 292 -0.64 1.81 6.39
N GLY A 293 -1.49 1.75 5.36
CA GLY A 293 -2.05 2.92 4.68
C GLY A 293 -2.90 3.79 5.61
N PHE A 294 -3.74 3.16 6.43
CA PHE A 294 -4.51 3.86 7.45
C PHE A 294 -3.58 4.50 8.49
N ALA A 295 -2.60 3.74 8.98
CA ALA A 295 -1.63 4.22 9.94
C ALA A 295 -0.84 5.44 9.43
N LEU A 296 -0.60 5.58 8.11
CA LEU A 296 0.05 6.77 7.55
C LEU A 296 -0.74 8.06 7.82
N ILE A 297 -2.06 8.06 7.57
CA ILE A 297 -2.92 9.22 7.82
C ILE A 297 -2.96 9.54 9.31
N GLU A 298 -3.14 8.51 10.13
CA GLU A 298 -3.25 8.66 11.57
C GLU A 298 -1.94 9.17 12.20
N ASN A 299 -0.80 8.60 11.80
CA ASN A 299 0.53 9.03 12.26
C ASN A 299 0.84 10.45 11.84
N PHE A 300 0.48 10.84 10.62
CA PHE A 300 0.69 12.20 10.14
C PHE A 300 0.03 13.21 11.08
N GLN A 301 -1.20 12.93 11.52
CA GLN A 301 -1.93 13.73 12.51
C GLN A 301 -1.28 13.68 13.89
N TYR A 302 -1.14 12.51 14.50
CA TYR A 302 -0.68 12.41 15.89
C TYR A 302 0.74 12.95 16.09
N ILE A 303 1.67 12.61 15.19
CA ILE A 303 3.05 13.12 15.28
C ILE A 303 3.07 14.63 14.99
N GLY A 304 2.21 15.11 14.09
CA GLY A 304 2.07 16.53 13.80
C GLY A 304 1.59 17.33 15.01
N VAL A 305 0.55 16.84 15.71
CA VAL A 305 0.06 17.47 16.95
C VAL A 305 1.14 17.46 18.04
N SER A 306 1.93 16.40 18.14
CA SER A 306 3.01 16.29 19.12
C SER A 306 4.17 17.28 18.92
N LEU A 307 4.23 17.99 17.78
CA LEU A 307 5.14 19.14 17.61
C LEU A 307 4.87 20.24 18.65
N LEU A 308 3.61 20.41 19.06
CA LEU A 308 3.22 21.38 20.09
C LEU A 308 3.74 20.99 21.47
N GLY A 309 4.02 19.71 21.70
CA GLY A 309 4.67 19.19 22.91
C GLY A 309 6.19 19.35 22.92
N GLY A 310 6.77 20.05 21.94
CA GLY A 310 8.21 20.25 21.83
C GLY A 310 8.98 18.99 21.38
N PRO A 311 10.32 19.02 21.41
CA PRO A 311 11.16 17.93 20.90
C PRO A 311 10.95 16.60 21.63
N LEU A 312 10.67 16.64 22.94
CA LEU A 312 10.44 15.42 23.71
C LEU A 312 9.09 14.78 23.36
N GLY A 313 8.03 15.59 23.24
CA GLY A 313 6.70 15.13 22.86
C GLY A 313 6.69 14.45 21.49
N ILE A 314 7.25 15.11 20.47
CA ILE A 314 7.34 14.52 19.13
C ILE A 314 8.21 13.26 19.12
N THR A 315 9.35 13.24 19.80
CA THR A 315 10.27 12.10 19.80
C THR A 315 9.64 10.86 20.44
N LEU A 316 8.99 11.03 21.60
CA LEU A 316 8.25 9.93 22.24
C LEU A 316 7.10 9.43 21.35
N THR A 317 6.37 10.34 20.71
CA THR A 317 5.27 9.97 19.81
C THR A 317 5.78 9.19 18.60
N ILE A 318 6.87 9.65 17.96
CA ILE A 318 7.53 8.94 16.85
C ILE A 318 7.94 7.53 17.28
N LEU A 319 8.54 7.38 18.47
CA LEU A 319 8.99 6.10 18.98
C LEU A 319 7.82 5.14 19.24
N ILE A 320 6.83 5.57 20.02
CA ILE A 320 5.68 4.76 20.43
C ILE A 320 4.85 4.36 19.21
N ARG A 321 4.56 5.30 18.31
CA ARG A 321 3.77 5.00 17.11
C ARG A 321 4.57 4.19 16.09
N GLY A 322 5.84 4.55 15.88
CA GLY A 322 6.77 3.88 14.97
C GLY A 322 6.90 2.38 15.22
N ILE A 323 7.06 1.99 16.49
CA ILE A 323 7.33 0.61 16.90
C ILE A 323 6.04 -0.11 17.36
N GLY A 324 5.05 0.61 17.88
CA GLY A 324 3.84 0.03 18.48
C GLY A 324 2.60 0.10 17.61
N SER A 325 2.02 1.30 17.47
CA SER A 325 0.70 1.47 16.83
C SER A 325 0.71 1.08 15.34
N ILE A 326 1.78 1.38 14.59
CA ILE A 326 1.88 1.03 13.15
C ILE A 326 1.76 -0.48 12.90
N PRO A 327 2.59 -1.35 13.51
CA PRO A 327 2.42 -2.79 13.34
C PRO A 327 1.09 -3.27 13.92
N GLY A 328 0.54 -2.59 14.94
CA GLY A 328 -0.82 -2.82 15.43
C GLY A 328 -1.86 -2.75 14.31
N HIS A 329 -2.01 -1.60 13.66
CA HIS A 329 -2.97 -1.44 12.55
C HIS A 329 -2.73 -2.44 11.42
N ALA A 330 -1.48 -2.65 11.05
CA ALA A 330 -1.13 -3.60 10.00
C ALA A 330 -1.58 -5.02 10.36
N VAL A 331 -1.33 -5.46 11.59
CA VAL A 331 -1.68 -6.81 12.06
C VAL A 331 -3.19 -6.98 12.19
N TRP A 332 -3.90 -6.04 12.83
CA TRP A 332 -5.35 -6.15 13.02
C TRP A 332 -6.09 -6.25 11.68
N THR A 333 -5.71 -5.42 10.71
CA THR A 333 -6.29 -5.50 9.36
C THR A 333 -5.85 -6.76 8.61
N ALA A 334 -4.62 -7.24 8.80
CA ALA A 334 -4.14 -8.49 8.19
C ALA A 334 -4.90 -9.72 8.67
N ILE A 335 -5.37 -9.75 9.94
CA ILE A 335 -6.24 -10.82 10.47
C ILE A 335 -7.53 -10.92 9.65
N THR A 336 -8.21 -9.78 9.46
CA THR A 336 -9.43 -9.68 8.63
C THR A 336 -9.13 -10.03 7.17
N GLY A 337 -8.05 -9.51 6.60
CA GLY A 337 -7.67 -9.79 5.20
C GLY A 337 -7.34 -11.27 4.95
N THR A 338 -6.79 -11.97 5.93
CA THR A 338 -6.55 -13.42 5.83
C THR A 338 -7.85 -14.21 5.76
N ALA A 339 -8.85 -13.85 6.58
CA ALA A 339 -10.17 -14.49 6.52
C ALA A 339 -10.87 -14.23 5.16
N ILE A 340 -10.78 -13.01 4.63
CA ILE A 340 -11.26 -12.71 3.27
C ILE A 340 -10.53 -13.59 2.24
N GLY A 341 -9.22 -13.78 2.37
CA GLY A 341 -8.47 -14.67 1.49
C GLY A 341 -8.84 -16.15 1.60
N TRP A 342 -9.33 -16.61 2.76
CA TRP A 342 -9.94 -17.94 2.90
C TRP A 342 -11.29 -18.03 2.19
N LEU A 343 -12.15 -17.00 2.33
CA LEU A 343 -13.44 -16.94 1.65
C LEU A 343 -13.29 -17.04 0.12
N VAL A 344 -12.29 -16.38 -0.46
CA VAL A 344 -12.01 -16.43 -1.91
C VAL A 344 -11.58 -17.82 -2.40
N LYS A 345 -11.02 -18.67 -1.53
CA LYS A 345 -10.70 -20.07 -1.89
C LYS A 345 -11.96 -20.94 -2.03
N GLU A 346 -13.11 -20.53 -1.48
CA GLU A 346 -14.35 -21.30 -1.61
C GLU A 346 -14.85 -21.25 -3.06
N LYS A 347 -14.90 -22.42 -3.74
CA LYS A 347 -15.29 -22.52 -5.16
C LYS A 347 -16.61 -21.80 -5.49
N LYS A 348 -17.63 -22.01 -4.66
CA LYS A 348 -18.96 -21.41 -4.83
C LYS A 348 -18.90 -19.88 -4.77
N PHE A 349 -18.16 -19.35 -3.80
CA PHE A 349 -18.01 -17.90 -3.62
C PHE A 349 -17.18 -17.30 -4.76
N LYS A 350 -16.07 -17.94 -5.13
CA LYS A 350 -15.22 -17.51 -6.25
C LYS A 350 -16.00 -17.43 -7.56
N ASN A 351 -16.80 -18.44 -7.88
CA ASN A 351 -17.62 -18.43 -9.11
C ASN A 351 -18.66 -17.29 -9.06
N LYS A 352 -19.29 -17.06 -7.91
CA LYS A 352 -20.24 -15.94 -7.73
C LYS A 352 -19.54 -14.59 -7.90
N LEU A 353 -18.33 -14.44 -7.37
CA LEU A 353 -17.50 -13.24 -7.49
C LEU A 353 -17.10 -12.97 -8.95
N GLU A 354 -16.60 -13.99 -9.66
CA GLU A 354 -16.24 -13.89 -11.08
C GLU A 354 -17.43 -13.48 -11.94
N TRP A 355 -18.62 -14.01 -11.64
CA TRP A 355 -19.86 -13.62 -12.32
C TRP A 355 -20.23 -12.16 -12.07
N TYR A 356 -20.22 -11.69 -10.81
CA TYR A 356 -20.50 -10.28 -10.52
C TYR A 356 -19.49 -9.35 -11.18
N ALA A 357 -18.20 -9.72 -11.15
CA ALA A 357 -17.16 -8.93 -11.81
C ALA A 357 -17.39 -8.83 -13.32
N LYS A 358 -17.76 -9.95 -13.98
CA LYS A 358 -18.10 -9.95 -15.40
C LYS A 358 -19.34 -9.09 -15.67
N SER A 359 -20.41 -9.25 -14.89
CA SER A 359 -21.66 -8.49 -15.05
C SER A 359 -21.48 -6.97 -14.83
N LEU A 360 -20.63 -6.56 -13.88
CA LEU A 360 -20.30 -5.15 -13.67
C LEU A 360 -19.47 -4.60 -14.83
N SER A 361 -18.51 -5.38 -15.32
CA SER A 361 -17.70 -4.98 -16.48
C SER A 361 -18.56 -4.79 -17.71
N THR A 362 -19.49 -5.71 -18.00
CA THR A 362 -20.39 -5.56 -19.15
C THR A 362 -21.33 -4.39 -18.98
N GLY A 363 -21.94 -4.22 -17.80
CA GLY A 363 -22.80 -3.06 -17.54
C GLY A 363 -22.06 -1.71 -17.64
N ALA A 364 -20.76 -1.66 -17.34
CA ALA A 364 -19.95 -0.47 -17.56
C ALA A 364 -19.69 -0.20 -19.05
N VAL A 365 -19.44 -1.24 -19.84
CA VAL A 365 -19.31 -1.13 -21.31
C VAL A 365 -20.62 -0.64 -21.91
N ASP A 366 -21.74 -1.30 -21.58
CA ASP A 366 -23.08 -0.94 -22.06
C ASP A 366 -23.43 0.52 -21.71
N PHE A 367 -23.07 0.99 -20.51
CA PHE A 367 -23.28 2.37 -20.11
C PHE A 367 -22.43 3.36 -20.95
N ILE A 368 -21.17 3.03 -21.23
CA ILE A 368 -20.28 3.88 -22.02
C ILE A 368 -20.72 3.93 -23.50
N GLU A 369 -21.21 2.82 -24.03
CA GLU A 369 -21.76 2.79 -25.39
C GLU A 369 -23.11 3.50 -25.49
N ALA A 370 -23.96 3.39 -24.46
CA ALA A 370 -25.22 4.13 -24.39
C ALA A 370 -25.02 5.66 -24.40
N ILE A 371 -23.85 6.16 -23.96
CA ILE A 371 -23.48 7.60 -24.06
C ILE A 371 -22.79 7.94 -25.39
N GLY A 372 -22.71 7.01 -26.34
CA GLY A 372 -22.22 7.23 -27.70
C GLY A 372 -20.72 7.05 -27.91
N ILE A 373 -20.04 6.32 -27.03
CA ILE A 373 -18.61 6.02 -27.13
C ILE A 373 -18.44 4.52 -27.39
N ASP A 374 -17.96 4.16 -28.58
CA ASP A 374 -17.53 2.79 -28.92
C ASP A 374 -16.31 2.42 -28.05
N PHE A 375 -16.57 1.68 -26.97
CA PHE A 375 -15.58 1.39 -25.94
C PHE A 375 -14.87 0.06 -26.17
N ASP A 376 -15.59 -0.95 -26.66
CA ASP A 376 -15.02 -2.26 -26.94
C ASP A 376 -14.39 -2.36 -28.34
N GLY A 377 -14.65 -1.38 -29.22
CA GLY A 377 -14.02 -1.21 -30.52
C GLY A 377 -14.59 -2.10 -31.61
N ASP A 378 -15.82 -2.61 -31.43
CA ASP A 378 -16.49 -3.47 -32.41
C ASP A 378 -17.15 -2.68 -33.56
N GLY A 379 -17.24 -1.35 -33.41
CA GLY A 379 -17.78 -0.45 -34.41
C GLY A 379 -19.29 -0.22 -34.32
N ASP A 380 -19.94 -0.67 -33.25
CA ASP A 380 -21.32 -0.31 -32.93
C ASP A 380 -21.48 0.25 -31.50
N LEU A 381 -22.74 0.36 -31.03
CA LEU A 381 -23.12 0.92 -29.72
C LEU A 381 -24.17 0.04 -29.04
N SER A 382 -24.22 -1.25 -29.40
CA SER A 382 -25.28 -2.17 -29.00
C SER A 382 -25.06 -2.81 -27.63
N GLY A 383 -23.95 -2.49 -26.95
CA GLY A 383 -23.52 -3.10 -25.71
C GLY A 383 -22.64 -4.32 -25.94
N TYR A 384 -22.18 -4.92 -24.84
CA TYR A 384 -21.22 -6.01 -24.88
C TYR A 384 -21.80 -7.30 -25.52
N ASN A 385 -21.31 -7.65 -26.70
CA ASN A 385 -21.88 -8.66 -27.62
C ASN A 385 -21.46 -10.15 -27.39
N ASP A 386 -21.09 -10.57 -26.18
CA ASP A 386 -20.69 -11.98 -25.92
C ASP A 386 -21.81 -12.81 -25.26
N SER A 387 -22.34 -13.79 -26.00
CA SER A 387 -23.43 -14.70 -25.59
C SER A 387 -23.07 -15.70 -24.46
N ASN A 388 -21.90 -15.56 -23.82
CA ASN A 388 -21.39 -16.46 -22.77
C ASN A 388 -21.67 -15.97 -21.33
N LEU A 389 -22.81 -15.33 -21.07
CA LEU A 389 -23.18 -14.81 -19.74
C LEU A 389 -24.15 -15.72 -18.95
N ASP A 390 -24.29 -16.98 -19.36
CA ASP A 390 -25.10 -17.94 -18.62
C ASP A 390 -24.36 -18.52 -17.39
N ILE A 391 -24.96 -18.40 -16.21
CA ILE A 391 -24.43 -18.95 -14.93
C ILE A 391 -24.12 -20.46 -15.04
N LYS A 392 -24.88 -21.21 -15.84
CA LYS A 392 -24.68 -22.65 -16.04
C LYS A 392 -23.46 -22.99 -16.91
N SER A 393 -23.07 -22.11 -17.85
CA SER A 393 -21.91 -22.37 -18.74
C SER A 393 -20.58 -22.04 -18.06
N SER A 394 -20.55 -21.03 -17.17
CA SER A 394 -19.38 -20.71 -16.33
C SER A 394 -19.14 -21.74 -15.23
N LEU A 395 -20.19 -22.38 -14.70
CA LEU A 395 -20.09 -23.47 -13.72
C LEU A 395 -19.39 -24.73 -14.28
N ASN A 396 -19.50 -24.99 -15.58
CA ASN A 396 -18.98 -26.21 -16.23
C ASN A 396 -17.61 -26.03 -16.92
N LYS A 397 -17.08 -24.81 -17.05
CA LYS A 397 -15.85 -24.54 -17.84
C LYS A 397 -14.53 -24.54 -17.07
N ASN A 398 -14.55 -24.75 -15.75
CA ASN A 398 -13.39 -24.48 -14.91
C ASN A 398 -12.51 -25.71 -14.63
N ASN A 399 -11.78 -26.18 -15.66
CA ASN A 399 -10.45 -26.68 -15.40
C ASN A 399 -9.55 -25.46 -15.17
N PRO A 400 -8.83 -25.34 -14.03
CA PRO A 400 -7.92 -24.23 -13.82
C PRO A 400 -6.85 -24.30 -14.92
N LYS A 401 -6.81 -23.30 -15.80
CA LYS A 401 -5.60 -23.06 -16.59
C LYS A 401 -4.46 -22.94 -15.58
N PRO A 402 -3.35 -23.68 -15.76
CA PRO A 402 -2.21 -23.58 -14.85
C PRO A 402 -1.81 -22.12 -14.76
N ILE A 403 -1.70 -21.62 -13.53
CA ILE A 403 -1.22 -20.27 -13.24
C ILE A 403 0.22 -20.23 -13.76
N LYS A 404 0.41 -19.70 -14.98
CA LYS A 404 1.75 -19.45 -15.52
C LYS A 404 2.33 -18.29 -14.73
N SER A 405 3.12 -18.64 -13.73
CA SER A 405 4.05 -17.74 -13.05
C SER A 405 5.22 -17.50 -14.00
N GLU A 406 5.11 -16.49 -14.84
CA GLU A 406 6.30 -15.88 -15.44
C GLU A 406 6.28 -14.43 -15.03
N GLN A 407 7.22 -14.03 -14.17
CA GLN A 407 7.39 -12.63 -13.80
C GLN A 407 7.88 -11.89 -15.06
N PRO A 408 7.07 -11.03 -15.68
CA PRO A 408 7.50 -10.33 -16.90
C PRO A 408 8.52 -9.22 -16.56
N TRP A 409 8.80 -8.99 -15.28
CA TRP A 409 9.71 -7.95 -14.80
C TRP A 409 10.82 -8.52 -13.94
N LEU A 410 12.06 -8.16 -14.26
CA LEU A 410 13.27 -8.49 -13.49
C LEU A 410 13.90 -7.22 -12.92
N LEU A 411 14.40 -7.29 -11.69
CA LEU A 411 15.19 -6.21 -11.10
C LEU A 411 16.67 -6.43 -11.38
N LEU A 412 17.38 -5.37 -11.76
CA LEU A 412 18.82 -5.36 -11.94
C LEU A 412 19.49 -4.51 -10.86
N ASP A 413 20.60 -5.01 -10.33
CA ASP A 413 21.47 -4.25 -9.45
C ASP A 413 22.25 -3.17 -10.22
N LYS A 414 23.06 -2.40 -9.49
CA LYS A 414 23.92 -1.34 -10.06
C LYS A 414 24.98 -1.86 -11.06
N TYR A 415 25.25 -3.17 -11.06
CA TYR A 415 26.21 -3.83 -11.94
C TYR A 415 25.53 -4.61 -13.09
N GLY A 416 24.20 -4.57 -13.20
CA GLY A 416 23.45 -5.25 -14.24
C GLY A 416 23.19 -6.74 -13.96
N LYS A 417 23.43 -7.23 -12.74
CA LYS A 417 23.07 -8.60 -12.32
C LYS A 417 21.62 -8.65 -11.86
N ILE A 418 20.96 -9.79 -12.11
CA ILE A 418 19.61 -10.05 -11.60
C ILE A 418 19.66 -9.98 -10.08
N PHE A 419 18.80 -9.12 -9.52
CA PHE A 419 18.66 -8.87 -8.11
C PHE A 419 17.34 -9.50 -7.64
N ASP A 420 17.43 -10.56 -6.84
CA ASP A 420 16.26 -11.07 -6.13
C ASP A 420 16.21 -10.47 -4.72
N GLN A 421 15.20 -9.63 -4.48
CA GLN A 421 14.98 -9.01 -3.18
C GLN A 421 14.45 -9.99 -2.12
N PHE A 422 14.04 -11.20 -2.53
CA PHE A 422 13.52 -12.26 -1.67
C PHE A 422 14.57 -13.33 -1.34
N GLU A 423 15.75 -13.30 -1.98
CA GLU A 423 16.88 -14.12 -1.57
C GLU A 423 17.48 -13.56 -0.27
N ILE A 424 17.33 -14.32 0.81
CA ILE A 424 18.05 -14.08 2.06
C ILE A 424 19.53 -14.31 1.76
N ARG A 425 20.31 -13.23 1.61
CA ARG A 425 21.78 -13.30 1.69
C ARG A 425 22.14 -13.75 3.11
N ASN A 426 22.25 -15.05 3.32
CA ASN A 426 23.05 -15.58 4.41
C ASN A 426 24.48 -15.08 4.18
N SER A 427 24.91 -14.13 4.98
CA SER A 427 26.29 -13.67 5.02
C SER A 427 27.16 -14.75 5.63
N SER A 428 27.55 -15.73 4.83
CA SER A 428 28.75 -16.53 5.07
C SER A 428 29.20 -17.11 3.74
N LYS A 429 30.24 -16.51 3.19
CA LYS A 429 31.16 -17.20 2.30
C LYS A 429 31.62 -18.49 3.00
N LEU A 430 31.27 -19.63 2.44
CA LEU A 430 32.18 -20.77 2.41
C LEU A 430 31.93 -21.47 1.07
N ASP A 431 32.80 -21.16 0.12
CA ASP A 431 32.94 -21.92 -1.11
C ASP A 431 33.37 -23.36 -0.77
N ASN A 432 32.89 -24.31 -1.57
CA ASN A 432 33.23 -25.74 -1.63
C ASN A 432 32.76 -26.61 -0.47
N PHE A 433 31.64 -27.33 -0.65
CA PHE A 433 31.50 -28.70 -0.11
C PHE A 433 30.51 -29.53 -0.95
N ASP A 434 30.92 -30.78 -1.20
CA ASP A 434 30.35 -31.78 -2.10
C ASP A 434 28.83 -32.01 -2.00
N ASP A 435 28.22 -32.23 -3.17
CA ASP A 435 26.80 -32.53 -3.43
C ASP A 435 26.26 -33.80 -2.73
N ASN A 436 27.09 -34.58 -2.05
CA ASN A 436 26.68 -35.83 -1.37
C ASN A 436 26.37 -35.69 0.13
N TYR A 437 26.49 -34.50 0.73
CA TYR A 437 26.05 -34.23 2.11
C TYR A 437 24.70 -33.50 2.21
N LEU A 438 24.16 -32.99 1.10
CA LEU A 438 22.90 -32.24 1.05
C LEU A 438 21.63 -33.09 1.29
N SER A 439 21.73 -34.42 1.23
CA SER A 439 20.61 -35.31 1.59
C SER A 439 20.53 -35.63 3.09
N LYS A 440 21.56 -35.26 3.89
CA LYS A 440 21.60 -35.48 5.34
C LYS A 440 21.47 -34.20 6.17
N ILE A 441 21.39 -33.04 5.52
CA ILE A 441 21.06 -31.75 6.12
C ILE A 441 19.80 -31.22 5.43
N VAL A 442 18.75 -32.02 5.39
CA VAL A 442 17.41 -31.44 5.46
C VAL A 442 17.28 -31.07 6.94
N PRO A 443 17.34 -29.78 7.33
CA PRO A 443 16.93 -29.45 8.68
C PRO A 443 15.49 -29.90 8.74
N GLU A 444 15.24 -30.91 9.58
CA GLU A 444 13.92 -31.27 10.06
C GLU A 444 13.21 -29.94 10.29
N TYR A 445 12.23 -29.64 9.41
CA TYR A 445 11.58 -28.35 9.35
C TYR A 445 10.88 -28.25 10.70
N GLN A 446 11.55 -27.67 11.69
CA GLN A 446 10.96 -27.38 12.99
C GLN A 446 9.79 -26.49 12.64
N VAL A 447 8.59 -27.07 12.65
CA VAL A 447 7.33 -26.39 12.41
C VAL A 447 7.23 -25.37 13.53
N SER A 448 7.83 -24.20 13.31
CA SER A 448 7.79 -23.14 14.30
C SER A 448 6.32 -22.82 14.46
N SER A 449 5.81 -22.95 15.68
CA SER A 449 4.41 -22.72 16.03
C SER A 449 4.05 -21.25 15.80
N GLY A 450 3.71 -20.92 14.56
CA GLY A 450 3.08 -19.67 14.20
C GLY A 450 1.62 -19.67 14.65
N LEU A 451 1.06 -18.47 14.84
CA LEU A 451 -0.36 -18.34 15.17
C LEU A 451 -1.21 -18.58 13.91
N ILE A 452 -2.11 -19.55 13.97
CA ILE A 452 -3.06 -19.84 12.89
C ILE A 452 -4.22 -18.85 13.00
N LEU A 453 -4.53 -18.21 11.88
CA LEU A 453 -5.58 -17.20 11.80
C LEU A 453 -6.96 -17.84 11.60
N PRO A 454 -8.03 -17.26 12.18
CA PRO A 454 -9.39 -17.74 11.93
C PRO A 454 -9.77 -17.60 10.46
N LYS A 455 -10.56 -18.54 9.97
CA LYS A 455 -11.13 -18.50 8.60
C LYS A 455 -12.39 -17.66 8.51
N SER A 456 -13.13 -17.50 9.61
CA SER A 456 -14.38 -16.74 9.66
C SER A 456 -14.09 -15.24 9.70
N ILE A 457 -14.69 -14.48 8.77
CA ILE A 457 -14.56 -13.02 8.70
C ILE A 457 -15.07 -12.38 9.99
N TYR A 458 -16.20 -12.83 10.53
CA TYR A 458 -16.78 -12.26 11.75
C TYR A 458 -15.87 -12.43 12.97
N ILE A 459 -15.26 -13.62 13.11
CA ILE A 459 -14.32 -13.89 14.21
C ILE A 459 -13.05 -13.06 14.02
N SER A 460 -12.50 -13.01 12.81
CA SER A 460 -11.29 -12.23 12.52
C SER A 460 -11.49 -10.72 12.72
N LEU A 461 -12.62 -10.18 12.25
CA LEU A 461 -12.97 -8.77 12.47
C LEU A 461 -13.22 -8.49 13.96
N GLY A 462 -13.92 -9.37 14.66
CA GLY A 462 -14.11 -9.25 16.11
C GLY A 462 -12.79 -9.24 16.88
N LEU A 463 -11.84 -10.12 16.51
CA LEU A 463 -10.50 -10.13 17.11
C LEU A 463 -9.70 -8.87 16.80
N ALA A 464 -9.79 -8.34 15.57
CA ALA A 464 -9.15 -7.09 15.18
C ALA A 464 -9.69 -5.92 16.00
N ILE A 465 -11.02 -5.80 16.11
CA ILE A 465 -11.69 -4.76 16.92
C ILE A 465 -11.28 -4.90 18.38
N LEU A 466 -11.36 -6.09 18.97
CA LEU A 466 -11.02 -6.30 20.38
C LEU A 466 -9.54 -6.03 20.68
N GLY A 467 -8.64 -6.43 19.79
CA GLY A 467 -7.20 -6.17 19.93
C GLY A 467 -6.89 -4.67 19.88
N HIS A 468 -7.51 -3.95 18.95
CA HIS A 468 -7.37 -2.51 18.84
C HIS A 468 -8.04 -1.78 20.02
N SER A 469 -9.26 -2.16 20.42
CA SER A 469 -9.94 -1.68 21.62
C SER A 469 -9.12 -1.86 22.88
N PHE A 470 -8.49 -3.02 23.06
CA PHE A 470 -7.63 -3.29 24.21
C PHE A 470 -6.41 -2.36 24.23
N TRP A 471 -5.76 -2.15 23.08
CA TRP A 471 -4.65 -1.21 22.95
C TRP A 471 -5.07 0.19 23.40
N ASN A 472 -6.18 0.70 22.88
CA ASN A 472 -6.64 2.07 23.18
C ASN A 472 -7.12 2.21 24.63
N ALA A 473 -7.97 1.30 25.10
CA ALA A 473 -8.52 1.32 26.46
C ALA A 473 -7.40 1.26 27.51
N SER A 474 -6.53 0.27 27.39
CA SER A 474 -5.51 0.04 28.41
C SER A 474 -4.43 1.12 28.39
N SER A 475 -4.09 1.68 27.21
CA SER A 475 -3.21 2.84 27.12
C SER A 475 -3.80 4.06 27.84
N TYR A 476 -5.07 4.39 27.59
CA TYR A 476 -5.76 5.51 28.27
C TYR A 476 -5.83 5.29 29.79
N LEU A 477 -6.30 4.10 30.21
CA LEU A 477 -6.48 3.77 31.62
C LEU A 477 -5.16 3.69 32.40
N SER A 478 -4.06 3.34 31.74
CA SER A 478 -2.74 3.27 32.37
C SER A 478 -2.23 4.62 32.90
N TYR A 479 -2.69 5.73 32.32
CA TYR A 479 -2.43 7.08 32.82
C TYR A 479 -3.56 7.55 33.75
N PHE A 480 -4.81 7.41 33.29
CA PHE A 480 -5.98 7.97 33.97
C PHE A 480 -6.24 7.37 35.36
N LEU A 481 -6.11 6.05 35.54
CA LEU A 481 -6.39 5.42 36.83
C LEU A 481 -5.39 5.86 37.91
N PRO A 482 -4.06 5.78 37.72
CA PRO A 482 -3.10 6.28 38.69
C PRO A 482 -3.32 7.75 39.08
N GLU A 483 -3.60 8.60 38.09
CA GLU A 483 -3.84 10.02 38.33
C GLU A 483 -5.10 10.23 39.19
N LYS A 484 -6.20 9.56 38.83
CA LYS A 484 -7.47 9.61 39.58
C LYS A 484 -7.35 9.10 41.02
N TYR A 485 -6.45 8.15 41.28
CA TYR A 485 -6.17 7.63 42.63
C TYR A 485 -5.10 8.42 43.39
N GLY A 486 -4.63 9.55 42.85
CA GLY A 486 -3.76 10.49 43.56
C GLY A 486 -2.27 10.15 43.53
N LEU A 487 -1.81 9.33 42.59
CA LEU A 487 -0.37 9.04 42.43
C LEU A 487 0.42 10.23 41.84
N GLY A 488 -0.26 11.27 41.35
CA GLY A 488 0.36 12.45 40.74
C GLY A 488 0.84 12.22 39.30
N GLU A 489 1.09 13.31 38.57
CA GLU A 489 1.37 13.30 37.13
C GLU A 489 2.63 12.49 36.77
N THR A 490 3.70 12.62 37.55
CA THR A 490 4.98 11.97 37.29
C THR A 490 4.87 10.44 37.34
N TYR A 491 4.29 9.89 38.41
CA TYR A 491 4.15 8.44 38.57
C TYR A 491 3.12 7.87 37.59
N SER A 492 2.04 8.60 37.31
CA SER A 492 1.04 8.22 36.30
C SER A 492 1.65 8.14 34.89
N SER A 493 2.50 9.11 34.54
CA SER A 493 3.24 9.11 33.27
C SER A 493 4.21 7.92 33.17
N LEU A 494 4.93 7.60 34.26
CA LEU A 494 5.85 6.45 34.30
C LEU A 494 5.11 5.12 34.13
N ILE A 495 3.97 4.95 34.80
CA ILE A 495 3.12 3.75 34.65
C ILE A 495 2.62 3.63 33.22
N SER A 496 2.16 4.74 32.62
CA SER A 496 1.68 4.75 31.24
C SER A 496 2.78 4.38 30.23
N ILE A 497 4.00 4.90 30.40
CA ILE A 497 5.15 4.55 29.55
C ILE A 497 5.50 3.07 29.70
N LEU A 498 5.55 2.56 30.94
CA LEU A 498 5.84 1.14 31.19
C LEU A 498 4.78 0.23 30.60
N TRP A 499 3.50 0.58 30.75
CA TRP A 499 2.40 -0.17 30.16
C TRP A 499 2.45 -0.14 28.63
N THR A 500 2.73 1.01 28.04
CA THR A 500 2.91 1.16 26.60
C THR A 500 4.06 0.27 26.09
N LEU A 501 5.17 0.15 26.84
CA LEU A 501 6.26 -0.77 26.49
C LEU A 501 5.78 -2.23 26.47
N ILE A 502 4.99 -2.64 27.46
CA ILE A 502 4.40 -3.99 27.51
C ILE A 502 3.51 -4.24 26.29
N LEU A 503 2.67 -3.27 25.94
CA LEU A 503 1.80 -3.36 24.75
C LEU A 503 2.64 -3.48 23.47
N ILE A 504 3.69 -2.67 23.31
CA ILE A 504 4.62 -2.74 22.18
C ILE A 504 5.26 -4.13 22.07
N ILE A 505 5.82 -4.66 23.15
CA ILE A 505 6.43 -6.00 23.15
C ILE A 505 5.39 -7.05 22.75
N SER A 506 4.16 -6.94 23.28
CA SER A 506 3.07 -7.86 22.98
C SER A 506 2.68 -7.83 21.50
N ILE A 507 2.50 -6.65 20.90
CA ILE A 507 2.11 -6.54 19.49
C ILE A 507 3.23 -7.01 18.55
N LEU A 508 4.49 -6.72 18.89
CA LEU A 508 5.64 -7.23 18.12
C LEU A 508 5.72 -8.75 18.16
N PHE A 509 5.46 -9.34 19.33
CA PHE A 509 5.39 -10.80 19.47
C PHE A 509 4.26 -11.39 18.63
N VAL A 510 3.05 -10.82 18.70
CA VAL A 510 1.89 -11.25 17.89
C VAL A 510 2.18 -11.10 16.40
N ALA A 511 2.71 -9.95 15.96
CA ALA A 511 3.07 -9.69 14.56
C ALA A 511 4.04 -10.76 14.02
N ASN A 512 5.10 -11.05 14.77
CA ASN A 512 6.10 -12.06 14.38
C ASN A 512 5.49 -13.46 14.33
N ARG A 513 4.67 -13.84 15.31
CA ARG A 513 3.99 -15.15 15.34
C ARG A 513 2.99 -15.31 14.20
N LEU A 514 2.28 -14.25 13.82
CA LEU A 514 1.36 -14.24 12.69
C LEU A 514 2.10 -14.34 11.36
N LEU A 515 3.19 -13.58 11.19
CA LEU A 515 4.05 -13.68 9.99
C LEU A 515 4.65 -15.07 9.84
N LYS A 516 4.99 -15.77 10.94
CA LYS A 516 5.41 -17.18 10.88
C LYS A 516 4.26 -18.12 10.54
N GLY A 517 3.08 -17.91 11.14
CA GLY A 517 1.90 -18.75 10.91
C GLY A 517 1.37 -18.68 9.49
N ILE A 518 1.32 -17.49 8.88
CA ILE A 518 0.82 -17.35 7.52
C ILE A 518 1.74 -18.02 6.48
N LYS A 519 3.04 -18.14 6.76
CA LYS A 519 3.97 -18.90 5.88
C LYS A 519 3.66 -20.39 5.86
N THR A 520 3.21 -20.96 6.98
CA THR A 520 2.89 -22.39 7.06
C THR A 520 1.49 -22.71 6.53
N THR A 521 0.58 -21.73 6.46
CA THR A 521 -0.80 -21.95 5.94
C THR A 521 -0.91 -22.32 4.46
N GLU A 522 0.17 -22.28 3.67
CA GLU A 522 0.15 -22.78 2.28
C GLU A 522 0.25 -24.31 2.17
N PHE A 523 0.63 -25.00 3.25
CA PHE A 523 0.85 -26.46 3.27
C PHE A 523 -0.28 -27.28 3.90
N ASN A 524 -1.38 -26.63 4.33
CA ASN A 524 -2.53 -27.28 4.98
C ASN A 524 -3.84 -27.12 4.21
#